data_AF-A0A7V9AGH8-F1
#
_entry.id   AF-A0A7V9AGH8-F1
#
_cell.length_a   1.000
_cell.length_b   1.000
_cell.length_c   1.000
_cell.angle_alpha   90.00
_cell.angle_beta   90.00
_cell.angle_gamma   90.00
#
_symmetry.space_group_name_H-M   'P 1'
#
loop_
_entity.id
_entity.type
_entity.pdbx_description
1 polymer ?
#
loop_
_entity_poly.entity_id
_entity_poly.type
_entity_poly.pdbx_seq_one_letter_code
_entity_poly.pdbx_strand_id
1 'polypeptide(L)'
;MVLNFLLRLYAREPESTTGKHALEMTLFTLRKMAAGGMHDHLGGGFSRYSVDQFWHVPHFEKMLYDQAQLAIAYLDAFQITRDVRFEKTARDVLDYVRRDMTAPEGGFYSAEDADSEVVTGIDAPGHNRKAEGAFYVWTKAEIDVALGEVADLFSFHYGVEANGNAPAGADPHGEFVGKNILIERHTVAETSRHFGKGENEVAEILERTRQTLFALRAKRPRPHLDDKIIAAWNGLMISAFSRGAQVLGDAIYLAVAENAATCLRTHLYDGASKTLVRNYRQGRSAVAGFADDYAFVIQGLLDLYEASFEIEWLKFALDLQETQDGLFYDAENGGYFSGSGLDPSILLRMKEDNDGAEPAASSVSALNLLRLAQIRGNGDFRQRAEETMAAFGGTLTRIPSAMPQMLVALDFSASKPRQIVIAGPRDSAATRALLREVHAHFAPVKVSLLADGAEGSAFLEEKLEALRGMKPMNGKSVAYVCENFACQAPVSDAASLGKLLS
;
A
#
# COMPACT_ATOMS: atom_id res chain seq x y z
N MET A 1 8.59 3.50 0.09
CA MET A 1 9.40 3.24 1.31
C MET A 1 9.97 4.48 1.99
N VAL A 2 10.72 5.37 1.30
CA VAL A 2 11.29 6.60 1.91
C VAL A 2 10.22 7.44 2.63
N LEU A 3 9.06 7.65 2.00
CA LEU A 3 7.95 8.39 2.60
C LEU A 3 7.47 7.74 3.92
N ASN A 4 7.41 6.40 3.97
CA ASN A 4 7.03 5.67 5.20
C ASN A 4 8.02 5.96 6.33
N PHE A 5 9.32 5.87 6.05
CA PHE A 5 10.37 6.21 7.02
C PHE A 5 10.25 7.65 7.53
N LEU A 6 10.01 8.63 6.64
CA LEU A 6 9.85 10.03 7.03
C LEU A 6 8.62 10.26 7.92
N LEU A 7 7.49 9.61 7.65
CA LEU A 7 6.30 9.70 8.51
C LEU A 7 6.55 9.08 9.90
N ARG A 8 7.34 8.00 9.98
CA ARG A 8 7.74 7.40 11.27
C ARG A 8 8.69 8.29 12.05
N LEU A 9 9.64 8.94 11.37
CA LEU A 9 10.50 9.94 11.97
C LEU A 9 9.69 11.11 12.55
N TYR A 10 8.67 11.58 11.82
CA TYR A 10 7.71 12.55 12.35
C TYR A 10 6.97 12.02 13.58
N ALA A 11 6.45 10.79 13.55
CA ALA A 11 5.72 10.23 14.69
C ALA A 11 6.58 10.06 15.95
N ARG A 12 7.89 9.86 15.81
CA ARG A 12 8.83 9.77 16.93
C ARG A 12 9.11 11.13 17.56
N GLU A 13 9.20 12.18 16.75
CA GLU A 13 9.58 13.52 17.19
C GLU A 13 8.70 14.61 16.55
N PRO A 14 7.39 14.62 16.80
CA PRO A 14 6.44 15.46 16.06
C PRO A 14 6.68 16.97 16.25
N GLU A 15 7.25 17.35 17.40
CA GLU A 15 7.55 18.74 17.72
C GLU A 15 8.91 19.23 17.22
N SER A 16 9.82 18.32 16.83
CA SER A 16 11.16 18.69 16.38
C SER A 16 11.13 19.30 14.98
N THR A 17 12.08 20.19 14.69
CA THR A 17 12.26 20.75 13.35
C THR A 17 12.45 19.66 12.30
N THR A 18 13.19 18.61 12.65
CA THR A 18 13.43 17.45 11.79
C THR A 18 12.14 16.69 11.51
N GLY A 19 11.34 16.39 12.53
CA GLY A 19 10.06 15.70 12.35
C GLY A 19 9.09 16.51 11.49
N LYS A 20 8.94 17.81 11.77
CA LYS A 20 8.08 18.72 10.98
C LYS A 20 8.51 18.80 9.52
N HIS A 21 9.82 18.85 9.26
CA HIS A 21 10.35 18.86 7.89
C HIS A 21 10.14 17.52 7.17
N ALA A 22 10.33 16.39 7.84
CA ALA A 22 10.07 15.05 7.29
C ALA A 22 8.59 14.89 6.88
N LEU A 23 7.67 15.40 7.71
CA LEU A 23 6.25 15.46 7.37
C LEU A 23 6.01 16.36 6.16
N GLU A 24 6.53 17.59 6.15
CA GLU A 24 6.36 18.54 5.04
C GLU A 24 6.84 17.95 3.70
N MET A 25 8.04 17.37 3.67
CA MET A 25 8.60 16.70 2.48
C MET A 25 7.66 15.61 1.97
N THR A 26 7.15 14.78 2.88
CA THR A 26 6.24 13.70 2.52
C THR A 26 4.93 14.23 1.96
N LEU A 27 4.28 15.15 2.68
CA LEU A 27 2.98 15.70 2.27
C LEU A 27 3.07 16.50 0.98
N PHE A 28 4.15 17.26 0.77
CA PHE A 28 4.40 17.96 -0.49
C PHE A 28 4.52 16.97 -1.63
N THR A 29 5.35 15.94 -1.47
CA THR A 29 5.58 14.92 -2.51
C THR A 29 4.29 14.20 -2.88
N LEU A 30 3.54 13.69 -1.89
CA LEU A 30 2.25 13.02 -2.12
C LEU A 30 1.24 13.93 -2.82
N ARG A 31 1.13 15.20 -2.41
CA ARG A 31 0.24 16.15 -3.10
C ARG A 31 0.64 16.39 -4.55
N LYS A 32 1.95 16.47 -4.83
CA LYS A 32 2.46 16.68 -6.20
C LYS A 32 2.31 15.44 -7.08
N MET A 33 2.49 14.24 -6.53
CA MET A 33 2.21 13.00 -7.25
C MET A 33 0.72 12.88 -7.57
N ALA A 34 -0.17 13.09 -6.60
CA ALA A 34 -1.63 13.03 -6.82
C ALA A 34 -2.15 14.07 -7.81
N ALA A 35 -1.52 15.26 -7.89
CA ALA A 35 -1.85 16.29 -8.86
C ALA A 35 -1.15 16.09 -10.22
N GLY A 36 -0.12 15.26 -10.29
CA GLY A 36 0.69 15.03 -11.48
C GLY A 36 0.01 14.13 -12.51
N GLY A 37 0.63 13.99 -13.69
CA GLY A 37 0.11 13.15 -14.77
C GLY A 37 0.39 11.67 -14.57
N MET A 38 1.25 11.32 -13.61
CA MET A 38 1.38 9.94 -13.15
C MET A 38 0.15 9.41 -12.41
N HIS A 39 -0.72 10.28 -11.90
CA HIS A 39 -2.00 9.87 -11.34
C HIS A 39 -3.05 9.87 -12.45
N ASP A 40 -3.75 8.76 -12.63
CA ASP A 40 -4.82 8.68 -13.61
C ASP A 40 -6.08 9.39 -13.09
N HIS A 41 -6.22 10.67 -13.40
CA HIS A 41 -7.34 11.52 -12.96
C HIS A 41 -8.74 11.06 -13.39
N LEU A 42 -8.87 10.07 -14.27
CA LEU A 42 -10.17 9.57 -14.73
C LEU A 42 -10.49 8.16 -14.20
N GLY A 43 -9.51 7.25 -14.25
CA GLY A 43 -9.68 5.86 -13.88
C GLY A 43 -9.04 5.47 -12.55
N GLY A 44 -8.22 6.34 -11.99
CA GLY A 44 -7.52 6.09 -10.75
C GLY A 44 -6.30 5.20 -10.88
N GLY A 45 -5.56 5.11 -9.78
CA GLY A 45 -4.26 4.46 -9.73
C GLY A 45 -3.13 5.30 -10.34
N PHE A 46 -1.91 4.83 -10.13
CA PHE A 46 -0.69 5.53 -10.55
C PHE A 46 0.08 4.77 -11.61
N SER A 47 0.63 5.50 -12.57
CA SER A 47 1.68 5.01 -13.45
C SER A 47 3.00 4.84 -12.69
N ARG A 48 3.85 3.93 -13.17
CA ARG A 48 5.03 3.41 -12.48
C ARG A 48 6.03 4.49 -12.09
N TYR A 49 6.35 5.39 -13.01
CA TYR A 49 7.24 6.52 -12.74
C TYR A 49 6.95 7.69 -13.70
N SER A 50 7.53 8.84 -13.40
CA SER A 50 7.54 9.99 -14.31
C SER A 50 8.93 10.20 -14.88
N VAL A 51 9.00 10.55 -16.16
CA VAL A 51 10.26 10.84 -16.86
C VAL A 51 10.78 12.26 -16.58
N ASP A 52 10.01 13.07 -15.84
CA ASP A 52 10.38 14.41 -15.40
C ASP A 52 10.23 14.59 -13.88
N GLN A 53 10.85 15.67 -13.37
CA GLN A 53 10.86 16.02 -11.95
C GLN A 53 9.55 16.65 -11.45
N PHE A 54 8.58 16.88 -12.34
CA PHE A 54 7.32 17.54 -12.03
C PHE A 54 6.16 16.55 -11.86
N TRP A 55 6.44 15.24 -11.99
CA TRP A 55 5.44 14.18 -12.00
C TRP A 55 4.45 14.32 -13.15
N HIS A 56 4.84 15.01 -14.23
CA HIS A 56 3.94 15.37 -15.31
C HIS A 56 3.87 14.26 -16.35
N VAL A 57 4.96 13.96 -17.06
CA VAL A 57 4.95 12.93 -18.11
C VAL A 57 5.22 11.56 -17.48
N PRO A 58 4.25 10.63 -17.48
CA PRO A 58 4.44 9.31 -16.91
C PRO A 58 4.97 8.33 -17.95
N HIS A 59 5.64 7.28 -17.47
CA HIS A 59 5.66 6.00 -18.17
C HIS A 59 4.40 5.24 -17.79
N PHE A 60 3.43 5.12 -18.72
CA PHE A 60 2.03 4.82 -18.41
C PHE A 60 1.73 3.42 -17.84
N GLU A 61 2.72 2.52 -17.81
CA GLU A 61 2.65 1.21 -17.13
C GLU A 61 2.18 1.37 -15.68
N LYS A 62 1.26 0.52 -15.21
CA LYS A 62 0.80 0.51 -13.82
C LYS A 62 1.15 -0.81 -13.16
N MET A 63 2.03 -0.78 -12.16
CA MET A 63 2.49 -1.97 -11.45
C MET A 63 1.72 -2.16 -10.14
N LEU A 64 1.40 -3.41 -9.80
CA LEU A 64 0.65 -3.73 -8.58
C LEU A 64 1.38 -3.30 -7.30
N TYR A 65 2.70 -3.47 -7.23
CA TYR A 65 3.50 -3.11 -6.06
C TYR A 65 3.55 -1.59 -5.83
N ASP A 66 3.49 -0.78 -6.89
CA ASP A 66 3.44 0.68 -6.77
C ASP A 66 2.11 1.12 -6.20
N GLN A 67 1.00 0.53 -6.69
CA GLN A 67 -0.34 0.79 -6.16
C GLN A 67 -0.39 0.47 -4.65
N ALA A 68 0.11 -0.70 -4.25
CA ALA A 68 0.08 -1.13 -2.84
C ALA A 68 0.84 -0.15 -1.94
N GLN A 69 2.07 0.20 -2.33
CA GLN A 69 2.92 1.08 -1.54
C GLN A 69 2.39 2.51 -1.48
N LEU A 70 1.84 3.04 -2.59
CA LEU A 70 1.25 4.37 -2.62
C LEU A 70 -0.03 4.44 -1.78
N ALA A 71 -0.92 3.45 -1.89
CA ALA A 71 -2.13 3.39 -1.07
C ALA A 71 -1.78 3.48 0.43
N ILE A 72 -0.80 2.70 0.90
CA ILE A 72 -0.33 2.77 2.30
C ILE A 72 0.19 4.15 2.66
N ALA A 73 1.02 4.77 1.80
CA ALA A 73 1.58 6.10 2.07
C ALA A 73 0.49 7.18 2.20
N TYR A 74 -0.55 7.13 1.35
CA TYR A 74 -1.68 8.03 1.42
C TYR A 74 -2.56 7.77 2.66
N LEU A 75 -2.77 6.51 3.04
CA LEU A 75 -3.48 6.16 4.27
C LEU A 75 -2.75 6.69 5.51
N ASP A 76 -1.43 6.51 5.59
CA ASP A 76 -0.62 7.01 6.71
C ASP A 76 -0.66 8.54 6.78
N ALA A 77 -0.54 9.23 5.63
CA ALA A 77 -0.69 10.69 5.57
C ALA A 77 -2.09 11.16 6.02
N PHE A 78 -3.15 10.43 5.65
CA PHE A 78 -4.50 10.71 6.11
C PHE A 78 -4.67 10.50 7.62
N GLN A 79 -4.12 9.42 8.20
CA GLN A 79 -4.18 9.19 9.64
C GLN A 79 -3.52 10.33 10.44
N ILE A 80 -2.42 10.90 9.93
CA ILE A 80 -1.70 12.00 10.56
C ILE A 80 -2.44 13.34 10.40
N THR A 81 -2.85 13.66 9.17
CA THR A 81 -3.31 15.03 8.83
C THR A 81 -4.82 15.20 8.86
N ARG A 82 -5.58 14.11 8.72
CA ARG A 82 -7.02 14.10 8.45
C ARG A 82 -7.44 14.86 7.18
N ASP A 83 -6.50 15.15 6.30
CA ASP A 83 -6.78 15.79 5.02
C ASP A 83 -7.45 14.79 4.09
N VAL A 84 -8.75 14.99 3.84
CA VAL A 84 -9.61 14.11 3.03
C VAL A 84 -9.10 13.90 1.60
N ARG A 85 -8.18 14.74 1.11
CA ARG A 85 -7.55 14.52 -0.20
C ARG A 85 -6.70 13.25 -0.21
N PHE A 86 -5.96 12.98 0.86
CA PHE A 86 -5.17 11.75 0.97
C PHE A 86 -6.06 10.52 1.12
N GLU A 87 -7.17 10.62 1.86
CA GLU A 87 -8.19 9.57 1.88
C GLU A 87 -8.72 9.28 0.46
N LYS A 88 -9.10 10.32 -0.28
CA LYS A 88 -9.64 10.17 -1.64
C LYS A 88 -8.63 9.49 -2.57
N THR A 89 -7.36 9.88 -2.52
CA THR A 89 -6.31 9.24 -3.33
C THR A 89 -6.07 7.79 -2.91
N ALA A 90 -6.09 7.47 -1.61
CA ALA A 90 -5.99 6.07 -1.17
C ALA A 90 -7.16 5.21 -1.69
N ARG A 91 -8.40 5.72 -1.58
CA ARG A 91 -9.59 5.05 -2.12
C ARG A 91 -9.52 4.86 -3.63
N ASP A 92 -9.09 5.90 -4.34
CA ASP A 92 -8.92 5.87 -5.79
C ASP A 92 -8.00 4.72 -6.23
N VAL A 93 -6.84 4.57 -5.59
CA VAL A 93 -5.89 3.48 -5.87
C VAL A 93 -6.51 2.11 -5.57
N LEU A 94 -7.13 1.95 -4.40
CA LEU A 94 -7.73 0.66 -3.99
C LEU A 94 -8.92 0.29 -4.89
N ASP A 95 -9.74 1.26 -5.29
CA ASP A 95 -10.90 1.06 -6.16
C ASP A 95 -10.47 0.74 -7.60
N TYR A 96 -9.39 1.35 -8.10
CA TYR A 96 -8.75 0.98 -9.37
C TYR A 96 -8.29 -0.49 -9.35
N VAL A 97 -7.51 -0.89 -8.34
CA VAL A 97 -7.02 -2.27 -8.24
C VAL A 97 -8.18 -3.26 -8.15
N ARG A 98 -9.20 -2.96 -7.33
CA ARG A 98 -10.40 -3.81 -7.20
C ARG A 98 -11.15 -3.96 -8.52
N ARG A 99 -11.25 -2.88 -9.31
CA ARG A 99 -12.06 -2.84 -10.53
C ARG A 99 -11.33 -3.44 -11.73
N ASP A 100 -10.04 -3.16 -11.89
CA ASP A 100 -9.30 -3.45 -13.12
C ASP A 100 -8.23 -4.53 -12.96
N MET A 101 -7.68 -4.71 -11.75
CA MET A 101 -6.56 -5.64 -11.51
C MET A 101 -6.94 -6.89 -10.70
N THR A 102 -8.19 -7.03 -10.25
CA THR A 102 -8.62 -8.23 -9.51
C THR A 102 -9.08 -9.34 -10.46
N ALA A 103 -8.46 -10.50 -10.32
CA ALA A 103 -8.84 -11.72 -11.03
C ALA A 103 -10.16 -12.29 -10.48
N PRO A 104 -10.95 -13.03 -11.30
CA PRO A 104 -12.15 -13.71 -10.82
C PRO A 104 -11.92 -14.65 -9.63
N GLU A 105 -10.73 -15.23 -9.51
CA GLU A 105 -10.30 -16.09 -8.40
C GLU A 105 -10.04 -15.32 -7.10
N GLY A 106 -9.95 -13.99 -7.16
CA GLY A 106 -9.79 -13.09 -6.01
C GLY A 106 -8.39 -12.51 -5.82
N GLY A 107 -7.35 -13.10 -6.45
CA GLY A 107 -6.00 -12.52 -6.45
C GLY A 107 -5.87 -11.33 -7.40
N PHE A 108 -4.73 -10.65 -7.35
CA PHE A 108 -4.45 -9.46 -8.14
C PHE A 108 -3.45 -9.76 -9.27
N TYR A 109 -3.76 -9.24 -10.45
CA TYR A 109 -2.88 -9.21 -11.61
C TYR A 109 -1.68 -8.30 -11.40
N SER A 110 -0.62 -8.55 -12.15
CA SER A 110 0.70 -8.01 -11.87
C SER A 110 0.91 -6.59 -12.38
N ALA A 111 0.40 -6.27 -13.58
CA ALA A 111 0.55 -4.96 -14.19
C ALA A 111 -0.45 -4.70 -15.33
N GLU A 112 -0.68 -3.42 -15.65
CA GLU A 112 -1.16 -2.96 -16.96
C GLU A 112 0.00 -2.32 -17.72
N ASP A 113 0.15 -2.68 -19.01
CA ASP A 113 1.21 -2.20 -19.91
C ASP A 113 1.09 -0.68 -20.18
N ALA A 114 2.18 -0.06 -20.62
CA ALA A 114 2.18 1.36 -21.03
C ALA A 114 1.58 1.55 -22.43
N ASP A 115 1.79 0.58 -23.30
CA ASP A 115 1.41 0.62 -24.71
C ASP A 115 -0.03 0.16 -24.93
N SER A 116 -0.75 0.93 -25.73
CA SER A 116 -2.07 0.54 -26.23
C SER A 116 -2.23 0.92 -27.70
N GLU A 117 -3.20 0.31 -28.38
CA GLU A 117 -3.44 0.60 -29.79
C GLU A 117 -3.86 2.07 -29.99
N VAL A 118 -3.28 2.71 -31.00
CA VAL A 118 -3.61 4.10 -31.36
C VAL A 118 -4.90 4.10 -32.18
N VAL A 119 -5.93 4.78 -31.65
CA VAL A 119 -7.19 5.00 -32.36
C VAL A 119 -7.23 6.43 -32.90
N THR A 120 -7.36 6.61 -34.21
CA THR A 120 -7.45 7.94 -34.82
C THR A 120 -8.89 8.47 -34.74
N GLY A 121 -9.32 8.93 -33.57
CA GLY A 121 -10.68 9.43 -33.32
C GLY A 121 -11.59 8.36 -32.73
N ILE A 122 -12.58 8.78 -31.94
CA ILE A 122 -13.39 7.93 -31.05
C ILE A 122 -14.16 6.80 -31.79
N ASP A 123 -14.21 6.81 -33.13
CA ASP A 123 -14.89 5.80 -33.97
C ASP A 123 -14.03 5.21 -35.11
N ALA A 124 -12.70 5.41 -35.13
CA ALA A 124 -11.87 4.93 -36.25
C ALA A 124 -11.26 3.53 -35.99
N PRO A 125 -11.44 2.54 -36.88
CA PRO A 125 -10.78 1.25 -36.76
C PRO A 125 -9.25 1.40 -36.89
N GLY A 126 -8.54 0.94 -35.87
CA GLY A 126 -7.09 1.10 -35.67
C GLY A 126 -6.24 0.43 -36.75
N HIS A 127 -5.20 1.14 -37.15
CA HIS A 127 -4.02 0.51 -37.75
C HIS A 127 -3.18 -0.13 -36.63
N ASN A 128 -2.40 -1.17 -36.97
CA ASN A 128 -1.56 -2.01 -36.08
C ASN A 128 -0.43 -1.27 -35.31
N ARG A 129 -0.58 0.01 -34.96
CA ARG A 129 0.41 0.79 -34.23
C ARG A 129 -0.03 0.93 -32.78
N LYS A 130 0.81 0.44 -31.87
CA LYS A 130 0.77 0.78 -30.45
C LYS A 130 1.63 2.00 -30.18
N ALA A 131 1.29 2.76 -29.14
CA ALA A 131 2.10 3.87 -28.65
C ALA A 131 1.93 3.99 -27.14
N GLU A 132 2.95 4.56 -26.49
CA GLU A 132 2.96 4.80 -25.06
C GLU A 132 1.78 5.72 -24.69
N GLY A 133 0.99 5.31 -23.71
CA GLY A 133 -0.06 6.17 -23.15
C GLY A 133 -1.26 6.43 -24.06
N ALA A 134 -1.37 5.80 -25.23
CA ALA A 134 -2.41 6.11 -26.22
C ALA A 134 -3.85 5.97 -25.68
N PHE A 135 -4.08 5.07 -24.72
CA PHE A 135 -5.34 4.92 -24.00
C PHE A 135 -5.66 6.15 -23.13
N TYR A 136 -4.65 6.75 -22.51
CA TYR A 136 -4.77 7.74 -21.45
C TYR A 136 -4.83 9.20 -21.94
N VAL A 137 -4.15 9.50 -23.05
CA VAL A 137 -3.97 10.89 -23.53
C VAL A 137 -5.12 11.41 -24.39
N TRP A 138 -5.25 12.74 -24.50
CA TRP A 138 -6.36 13.41 -25.20
C TRP A 138 -5.90 14.56 -26.09
N THR A 139 -6.50 14.72 -27.26
CA THR A 139 -6.43 16.01 -27.96
C THR A 139 -7.38 17.01 -27.31
N LYS A 140 -7.08 18.32 -27.44
CA LYS A 140 -8.03 19.35 -26.98
C LYS A 140 -9.39 19.22 -27.69
N ALA A 141 -9.38 18.90 -28.99
CA ALA A 141 -10.61 18.73 -29.77
C ALA A 141 -11.51 17.60 -29.24
N GLU A 142 -10.95 16.48 -28.79
CA GLU A 142 -11.73 15.40 -28.16
C GLU A 142 -12.41 15.90 -26.86
N ILE A 143 -11.70 16.67 -26.04
CA ILE A 143 -12.23 17.23 -24.80
C ILE A 143 -13.33 18.26 -25.09
N ASP A 144 -13.10 19.17 -26.05
CA ASP A 144 -14.07 20.19 -26.44
C ASP A 144 -15.37 19.58 -26.95
N VAL A 145 -15.29 18.55 -27.80
CA VAL A 145 -16.45 17.83 -28.31
C VAL A 145 -17.17 17.06 -27.19
N ALA A 146 -16.43 16.41 -26.29
CA ALA A 146 -17.00 15.59 -25.23
C ALA A 146 -17.72 16.43 -24.16
N LEU A 147 -17.18 17.61 -23.83
CA LEU A 147 -17.61 18.40 -22.68
C LEU A 147 -18.43 19.65 -23.04
N GLY A 148 -18.38 20.11 -24.29
CA GLY A 148 -19.13 21.28 -24.75
C GLY A 148 -18.84 22.53 -23.91
N GLU A 149 -19.88 23.15 -23.34
CA GLU A 149 -19.79 24.43 -22.63
C GLU A 149 -18.85 24.43 -21.41
N VAL A 150 -18.59 23.27 -20.80
CA VAL A 150 -17.71 23.16 -19.63
C VAL A 150 -16.28 22.75 -19.99
N ALA A 151 -15.96 22.59 -21.29
CA ALA A 151 -14.65 22.16 -21.75
C ALA A 151 -13.53 23.13 -21.36
N ASP A 152 -13.76 24.44 -21.42
CA ASP A 152 -12.74 25.45 -21.06
C ASP A 152 -12.44 25.42 -19.55
N LEU A 153 -13.45 25.18 -18.72
CA LEU A 153 -13.28 25.02 -17.27
C LEU A 153 -12.44 23.79 -16.96
N PHE A 154 -12.77 22.67 -17.59
CA PHE A 154 -12.00 21.43 -17.45
C PHE A 154 -10.55 21.62 -17.95
N SER A 155 -10.38 22.25 -19.11
CA SER A 155 -9.08 22.47 -19.74
C SER A 155 -8.19 23.37 -18.89
N PHE A 156 -8.75 24.44 -18.30
CA PHE A 156 -8.04 25.27 -17.35
C PHE A 156 -7.62 24.45 -16.13
N HIS A 157 -8.54 23.72 -15.50
CA HIS A 157 -8.21 22.93 -14.30
C HIS A 157 -7.12 21.87 -14.57
N TYR A 158 -7.26 21.13 -15.67
CA TYR A 158 -6.39 20.00 -16.00
C TYR A 158 -5.18 20.33 -16.91
N GLY A 159 -4.94 21.61 -17.19
CA GLY A 159 -3.80 22.06 -18.00
C GLY A 159 -3.82 21.53 -19.44
N VAL A 160 -4.99 21.48 -20.07
CA VAL A 160 -5.16 21.03 -21.47
C VAL A 160 -4.84 22.19 -22.42
N GLU A 161 -3.91 21.95 -23.33
CA GLU A 161 -3.43 22.90 -24.32
C GLU A 161 -3.78 22.47 -25.75
N ALA A 162 -3.90 23.46 -26.66
CA ALA A 162 -4.29 23.22 -28.05
C ALA A 162 -3.31 22.32 -28.81
N ASN A 163 -2.03 22.40 -28.50
CA ASN A 163 -0.96 21.65 -29.17
C ASN A 163 -0.37 20.52 -28.31
N GLY A 164 -1.08 20.12 -27.24
CA GLY A 164 -0.57 19.20 -26.24
C GLY A 164 0.26 19.89 -25.16
N ASN A 165 0.46 19.22 -24.03
CA ASN A 165 1.06 19.81 -22.83
C ASN A 165 2.37 19.13 -22.37
N ALA A 166 2.84 18.10 -23.08
CA ALA A 166 4.11 17.46 -22.76
C ALA A 166 5.28 18.48 -22.86
N PRO A 167 6.11 18.65 -21.80
CA PRO A 167 7.22 19.60 -21.82
C PRO A 167 8.24 19.28 -22.92
N ALA A 168 8.87 20.32 -23.47
CA ALA A 168 9.95 20.14 -24.45
C ALA A 168 11.08 19.28 -23.88
N GLY A 169 11.44 18.21 -24.60
CA GLY A 169 12.46 17.25 -24.19
C GLY A 169 11.98 16.11 -23.30
N ALA A 170 10.72 16.13 -22.83
CA ALA A 170 10.12 15.05 -22.05
C ALA A 170 9.41 13.99 -22.93
N ASP A 171 9.33 14.23 -24.25
CA ASP A 171 8.78 13.31 -25.25
C ASP A 171 9.82 13.05 -26.35
N PRO A 172 10.84 12.23 -26.10
CA PRO A 172 11.92 11.97 -27.05
C PRO A 172 11.44 11.23 -28.32
N HIS A 173 10.29 10.54 -28.24
CA HIS A 173 9.74 9.72 -29.33
C HIS A 173 8.62 10.42 -30.11
N GLY A 174 8.15 11.58 -29.65
CA GLY A 174 7.10 12.37 -30.30
C GLY A 174 5.71 11.73 -30.17
N GLU A 175 5.48 10.92 -29.14
CA GLU A 175 4.24 10.18 -28.93
C GLU A 175 3.11 11.06 -28.39
N PHE A 176 3.45 12.18 -27.75
CA PHE A 176 2.52 13.10 -27.10
C PHE A 176 2.32 14.41 -27.87
N VAL A 177 2.84 14.53 -29.09
CA VAL A 177 2.64 15.71 -29.95
C VAL A 177 1.15 15.94 -30.23
N GLY A 178 0.62 17.12 -29.86
CA GLY A 178 -0.81 17.42 -29.99
C GLY A 178 -1.70 16.72 -28.97
N LYS A 179 -1.11 16.03 -27.99
CA LYS A 179 -1.82 15.26 -26.96
C LYS A 179 -1.57 15.85 -25.58
N ASN A 180 -2.57 15.71 -24.72
CA ASN A 180 -2.59 16.22 -23.37
C ASN A 180 -2.64 15.08 -22.38
N ILE A 181 -1.74 15.15 -21.40
CA ILE A 181 -1.72 14.34 -20.20
C ILE A 181 -2.46 15.15 -19.14
N LEU A 182 -3.52 14.61 -18.56
CA LEU A 182 -4.29 15.34 -17.57
C LEU A 182 -3.43 15.54 -16.31
N ILE A 183 -3.31 16.79 -15.85
CA ILE A 183 -2.61 17.16 -14.63
C ILE A 183 -3.45 18.20 -13.88
N GLU A 184 -3.58 18.13 -12.56
CA GLU A 184 -4.23 19.21 -11.81
C GLU A 184 -3.32 20.44 -11.79
N ARG A 185 -3.42 21.26 -12.83
CA ARG A 185 -2.63 22.48 -13.03
C ARG A 185 -3.08 23.59 -12.09
N HIS A 186 -4.38 23.64 -11.84
CA HIS A 186 -5.02 24.64 -11.00
C HIS A 186 -5.92 23.96 -9.98
N THR A 187 -5.91 24.45 -8.75
CA THR A 187 -6.81 24.00 -7.68
C THR A 187 -8.26 24.38 -7.98
N VAL A 188 -9.22 23.70 -7.33
CA VAL A 188 -10.65 24.07 -7.42
C VAL A 188 -10.88 25.55 -7.07
N ALA A 189 -10.18 26.08 -6.07
CA ALA A 189 -10.26 27.48 -5.66
C ALA A 189 -9.74 28.44 -6.75
N GLU A 190 -8.66 28.08 -7.46
CA GLU A 190 -8.15 28.86 -8.58
C GLU A 190 -9.09 28.82 -9.79
N THR A 191 -9.62 27.63 -10.12
CA THR A 191 -10.62 27.46 -11.19
C THR A 191 -11.90 28.25 -10.88
N SER A 192 -12.38 28.20 -9.63
CA SER A 192 -13.52 28.98 -9.15
C SER A 192 -13.33 30.49 -9.37
N ARG A 193 -12.17 31.04 -8.97
CA ARG A 193 -11.85 32.45 -9.18
C ARG A 193 -11.76 32.82 -10.66
N HIS A 194 -11.19 31.95 -11.50
CA HIS A 194 -11.03 32.22 -12.93
C HIS A 194 -12.38 32.31 -13.66
N PHE A 195 -13.31 31.41 -13.36
CA PHE A 195 -14.62 31.33 -14.05
C PHE A 195 -15.76 32.06 -13.31
N GLY A 196 -15.48 32.66 -12.14
CA GLY A 196 -16.51 33.35 -11.34
C GLY A 196 -17.62 32.43 -10.82
N LYS A 197 -17.31 31.15 -10.57
CA LYS A 197 -18.24 30.10 -10.10
C LYS A 197 -17.96 29.72 -8.65
N GLY A 198 -18.94 29.18 -7.94
CA GLY A 198 -18.71 28.68 -6.58
C GLY A 198 -17.79 27.46 -6.55
N GLU A 199 -16.97 27.27 -5.51
CA GLU A 199 -16.05 26.11 -5.41
C GLU A 199 -16.80 24.77 -5.46
N ASN A 200 -17.96 24.66 -4.81
CA ASN A 200 -18.79 23.46 -4.87
C ASN A 200 -19.33 23.20 -6.28
N GLU A 201 -19.78 24.25 -6.98
CA GLU A 201 -20.24 24.15 -8.37
C GLU A 201 -19.12 23.67 -9.28
N VAL A 202 -17.90 24.22 -9.12
CA VAL A 202 -16.71 23.77 -9.86
C VAL A 202 -16.39 22.31 -9.56
N ALA A 203 -16.40 21.90 -8.29
CA ALA A 203 -16.12 20.52 -7.91
C ALA A 203 -17.14 19.53 -8.53
N GLU A 204 -18.44 19.88 -8.54
CA GLU A 204 -19.49 19.08 -9.18
C GLU A 204 -19.35 19.01 -10.70
N ILE A 205 -18.96 20.12 -11.36
CA ILE A 205 -18.67 20.14 -12.79
C ILE A 205 -17.49 19.20 -13.08
N LEU A 206 -16.39 19.35 -12.35
CA LEU A 206 -15.18 18.55 -12.55
C LEU A 206 -15.47 17.04 -12.36
N GLU A 207 -16.21 16.66 -11.33
CA GLU A 207 -16.62 15.27 -11.12
C GLU A 207 -17.43 14.72 -12.30
N ARG A 208 -18.44 15.45 -12.75
CA ARG A 208 -19.27 15.03 -13.89
C ARG A 208 -18.45 14.89 -15.17
N THR A 209 -17.58 15.84 -15.45
CA THR A 209 -16.71 15.81 -16.64
C THR A 209 -15.71 14.66 -16.60
N ARG A 210 -15.12 14.35 -15.42
CA ARG A 210 -14.29 13.15 -15.24
C ARG A 210 -15.06 11.87 -15.57
N GLN A 211 -16.29 11.73 -15.07
CA GLN A 211 -17.13 10.57 -15.35
C GLN A 211 -17.47 10.45 -16.84
N THR A 212 -17.78 11.57 -17.51
CA THR A 212 -18.03 11.60 -18.96
C THR A 212 -16.79 11.14 -19.75
N LEU A 213 -15.61 11.70 -19.44
CA LEU A 213 -14.37 11.32 -20.12
C LEU A 213 -13.95 9.89 -19.80
N PHE A 214 -14.14 9.42 -18.57
CA PHE A 214 -13.90 8.03 -18.19
C PHE A 214 -14.76 7.07 -19.02
N ALA A 215 -16.07 7.34 -19.16
CA ALA A 215 -16.97 6.53 -19.97
C ALA A 215 -16.61 6.53 -21.46
N LEU A 216 -16.08 7.63 -21.99
CA LEU A 216 -15.56 7.69 -23.35
C LEU A 216 -14.25 6.91 -23.49
N ARG A 217 -13.33 7.06 -22.54
CA ARG A 217 -12.04 6.36 -22.53
C ARG A 217 -12.22 4.85 -22.43
N ALA A 218 -13.21 4.38 -21.67
CA ALA A 218 -13.52 2.96 -21.52
C ALA A 218 -13.87 2.24 -22.84
N LYS A 219 -14.17 2.99 -23.92
CA LYS A 219 -14.41 2.44 -25.26
C LYS A 219 -13.13 2.28 -26.09
N ARG A 220 -11.99 2.83 -25.64
CA ARG A 220 -10.69 2.70 -26.31
C ARG A 220 -10.10 1.31 -26.06
N PRO A 221 -9.27 0.78 -26.98
CA PRO A 221 -8.47 -0.41 -26.72
C PRO A 221 -7.64 -0.19 -25.46
N ARG A 222 -7.83 -1.07 -24.47
CA ARG A 222 -7.09 -0.99 -23.22
C ARG A 222 -5.63 -1.43 -23.43
N PRO A 223 -4.70 -0.93 -22.58
CA PRO A 223 -3.39 -1.53 -22.47
C PRO A 223 -3.49 -3.02 -22.12
N HIS A 224 -2.47 -3.79 -22.49
CA HIS A 224 -2.45 -5.21 -22.15
C HIS A 224 -2.33 -5.40 -20.63
N LEU A 225 -3.10 -6.32 -20.07
CA LEU A 225 -3.03 -6.70 -18.67
C LEU A 225 -2.10 -7.92 -18.52
N ASP A 226 -1.01 -7.79 -17.77
CA ASP A 226 -0.20 -8.94 -17.35
C ASP A 226 -0.92 -9.66 -16.21
N ASP A 227 -1.72 -10.65 -16.60
CA ASP A 227 -2.62 -11.44 -15.76
C ASP A 227 -1.93 -12.48 -14.87
N LYS A 228 -0.61 -12.39 -14.67
CA LYS A 228 0.08 -13.18 -13.64
C LYS A 228 -0.33 -12.71 -12.25
N ILE A 229 -0.59 -13.66 -11.35
CA ILE A 229 -0.72 -13.43 -9.91
C ILE A 229 0.62 -13.79 -9.28
N ILE A 230 1.38 -12.78 -8.84
CA ILE A 230 2.70 -12.95 -8.19
C ILE A 230 2.51 -12.89 -6.67
N ALA A 231 3.07 -13.86 -5.94
CA ALA A 231 2.86 -14.00 -4.50
C ALA A 231 3.36 -12.75 -3.73
N ALA A 232 4.60 -12.30 -3.98
CA ALA A 232 5.15 -11.08 -3.39
C ALA A 232 4.23 -9.86 -3.56
N TRP A 233 3.84 -9.55 -4.80
CA TRP A 233 3.05 -8.34 -5.09
C TRP A 233 1.62 -8.43 -4.55
N ASN A 234 1.05 -9.64 -4.52
CA ASN A 234 -0.23 -9.88 -3.86
C ASN A 234 -0.11 -9.70 -2.34
N GLY A 235 0.99 -10.11 -1.72
CA GLY A 235 1.27 -9.85 -0.30
C GLY A 235 1.25 -8.35 0.05
N LEU A 236 1.92 -7.53 -0.77
CA LEU A 236 1.89 -6.06 -0.62
C LEU A 236 0.46 -5.50 -0.80
N MET A 237 -0.29 -5.99 -1.79
CA MET A 237 -1.64 -5.49 -2.03
C MET A 237 -2.65 -5.94 -0.96
N ILE A 238 -2.50 -7.16 -0.43
CA ILE A 238 -3.28 -7.63 0.74
C ILE A 238 -3.02 -6.72 1.94
N SER A 239 -1.76 -6.34 2.18
CA SER A 239 -1.41 -5.34 3.20
C SER A 239 -2.14 -4.01 2.95
N ALA A 240 -2.11 -3.49 1.72
CA ALA A 240 -2.75 -2.23 1.36
C ALA A 240 -4.28 -2.24 1.58
N PHE A 241 -4.99 -3.28 1.13
CA PHE A 241 -6.43 -3.41 1.38
C PHE A 241 -6.76 -3.61 2.86
N SER A 242 -5.94 -4.37 3.60
CA SER A 242 -6.11 -4.56 5.04
C SER A 242 -5.96 -3.24 5.80
N ARG A 243 -4.94 -2.45 5.46
CA ARG A 243 -4.75 -1.08 5.99
C ARG A 243 -5.88 -0.16 5.56
N GLY A 244 -6.36 -0.27 4.33
CA GLY A 244 -7.53 0.46 3.83
C GLY A 244 -8.77 0.18 4.67
N ALA A 245 -9.07 -1.10 4.95
CA ALA A 245 -10.18 -1.50 5.80
C ALA A 245 -10.06 -0.93 7.23
N GLN A 246 -8.86 -0.99 7.83
CA GLN A 246 -8.58 -0.44 9.15
C GLN A 246 -8.86 1.08 9.21
N VAL A 247 -8.22 1.83 8.31
CA VAL A 247 -8.16 3.30 8.36
C VAL A 247 -9.44 3.95 7.82
N LEU A 248 -10.02 3.38 6.77
CA LEU A 248 -11.18 3.96 6.06
C LEU A 248 -12.52 3.38 6.52
N GLY A 249 -12.49 2.29 7.29
CA GLY A 249 -13.69 1.66 7.87
C GLY A 249 -14.64 1.03 6.85
N ASP A 250 -14.15 0.72 5.66
CA ASP A 250 -14.95 0.16 4.57
C ASP A 250 -14.83 -1.37 4.51
N ALA A 251 -15.94 -2.06 4.74
CA ALA A 251 -15.99 -3.51 4.77
C ALA A 251 -15.64 -4.16 3.43
N ILE A 252 -15.81 -3.44 2.30
CA ILE A 252 -15.46 -3.99 1.00
C ILE A 252 -13.96 -4.22 0.85
N TYR A 253 -13.13 -3.35 1.44
CA TYR A 253 -11.68 -3.51 1.38
C TYR A 253 -11.21 -4.72 2.19
N LEU A 254 -11.86 -5.00 3.33
CA LEU A 254 -11.57 -6.20 4.11
C LEU A 254 -11.89 -7.47 3.31
N ALA A 255 -13.09 -7.52 2.71
CA ALA A 255 -13.52 -8.67 1.91
C ALA A 255 -12.58 -8.92 0.71
N VAL A 256 -12.11 -7.86 0.05
CA VAL A 256 -11.13 -7.97 -1.05
C VAL A 256 -9.80 -8.55 -0.55
N ALA A 257 -9.29 -8.10 0.60
CA ALA A 257 -8.06 -8.64 1.20
C ALA A 257 -8.21 -10.13 1.58
N GLU A 258 -9.32 -10.52 2.20
CA GLU A 258 -9.60 -11.91 2.58
C GLU A 258 -9.72 -12.84 1.38
N ASN A 259 -10.37 -12.38 0.30
CA ASN A 259 -10.48 -13.13 -0.95
C ASN A 259 -9.10 -13.32 -1.60
N ALA A 260 -8.28 -12.27 -1.65
CA ALA A 260 -6.93 -12.36 -2.19
C ALA A 260 -6.02 -13.29 -1.38
N ALA A 261 -6.07 -13.21 -0.03
CA ALA A 261 -5.33 -14.12 0.84
C ALA A 261 -5.80 -15.58 0.67
N THR A 262 -7.11 -15.80 0.50
CA THR A 262 -7.67 -17.12 0.21
C THR A 262 -7.20 -17.64 -1.14
N CYS A 263 -7.25 -16.81 -2.20
CA CYS A 263 -6.74 -17.14 -3.53
C CYS A 263 -5.26 -17.54 -3.45
N LEU A 264 -4.44 -16.76 -2.74
CA LEU A 264 -3.02 -17.05 -2.54
C LEU A 264 -2.82 -18.40 -1.85
N ARG A 265 -3.52 -18.65 -0.74
CA ARG A 265 -3.44 -19.92 -0.01
C ARG A 265 -3.89 -21.12 -0.86
N THR A 266 -4.90 -20.96 -1.70
CA THR A 266 -5.39 -22.03 -2.58
C THR A 266 -4.45 -22.29 -3.75
N HIS A 267 -3.99 -21.24 -4.42
CA HIS A 267 -3.32 -21.38 -5.71
C HIS A 267 -1.80 -21.31 -5.64
N LEU A 268 -1.23 -20.58 -4.68
CA LEU A 268 0.23 -20.34 -4.61
C LEU A 268 0.91 -21.08 -3.45
N TYR A 269 0.15 -21.64 -2.51
CA TYR A 269 0.70 -22.37 -1.35
C TYR A 269 0.48 -23.89 -1.49
N ASP A 270 1.51 -24.67 -1.14
CA ASP A 270 1.44 -26.11 -0.96
C ASP A 270 1.43 -26.45 0.53
N GLY A 271 0.28 -26.90 1.03
CA GLY A 271 0.11 -27.28 2.44
C GLY A 271 0.89 -28.51 2.88
N ALA A 272 1.36 -29.37 1.96
CA ALA A 272 2.14 -30.55 2.31
C ALA A 272 3.60 -30.19 2.63
N SER A 273 4.20 -29.34 1.78
CA SER A 273 5.57 -28.85 1.95
C SER A 273 5.68 -27.54 2.74
N LYS A 274 4.54 -26.88 2.99
CA LYS A 274 4.42 -25.52 3.52
C LYS A 274 5.15 -24.45 2.68
N THR A 275 5.30 -24.67 1.37
CA THR A 275 6.04 -23.76 0.50
C THR A 275 5.13 -22.94 -0.42
N LEU A 276 5.63 -21.78 -0.84
CA LEU A 276 5.05 -20.94 -1.88
C LEU A 276 5.69 -21.21 -3.25
N VAL A 277 4.92 -21.04 -4.31
CA VAL A 277 5.40 -20.84 -5.68
C VAL A 277 5.32 -19.36 -6.05
N ARG A 278 6.22 -18.89 -6.94
CA ARG A 278 6.35 -17.46 -7.26
C ARG A 278 5.09 -16.87 -7.87
N ASN A 279 4.50 -17.57 -8.84
CA ASN A 279 3.36 -17.04 -9.58
C ASN A 279 2.37 -18.10 -10.05
N TYR A 280 1.17 -17.64 -10.36
CA TYR A 280 0.06 -18.38 -10.91
C TYR A 280 -0.48 -17.67 -12.15
N ARG A 281 -0.68 -18.42 -13.24
CA ARG A 281 -1.35 -17.95 -14.46
C ARG A 281 -1.97 -19.16 -15.16
N GLN A 282 -3.29 -19.32 -15.04
CA GLN A 282 -4.02 -20.51 -15.53
C GLN A 282 -3.46 -21.86 -14.99
N GLY A 283 -2.74 -21.80 -13.86
CA GLY A 283 -1.98 -22.92 -13.32
C GLY A 283 -0.79 -22.43 -12.48
N ARG A 284 -0.30 -23.31 -11.59
CA ARG A 284 0.89 -23.04 -10.78
C ARG A 284 2.12 -23.00 -11.68
N SER A 285 2.98 -22.00 -11.48
CA SER A 285 4.31 -22.02 -12.09
C SER A 285 5.20 -23.09 -11.47
N ALA A 286 6.23 -23.51 -12.21
CA ALA A 286 7.28 -24.39 -11.70
C ALA A 286 8.37 -23.64 -10.89
N VAL A 287 8.22 -22.33 -10.72
CA VAL A 287 9.20 -21.48 -10.06
C VAL A 287 8.87 -21.43 -8.57
N ALA A 288 9.78 -21.96 -7.74
CA ALA A 288 9.66 -21.86 -6.29
C ALA A 288 9.64 -20.38 -5.84
N GLY A 289 8.97 -20.10 -4.73
CA GLY A 289 8.96 -18.76 -4.15
C GLY A 289 10.36 -18.31 -3.73
N PHE A 290 10.63 -17.02 -3.88
CA PHE A 290 11.83 -16.34 -3.42
C PHE A 290 11.58 -15.68 -2.06
N ALA A 291 12.62 -15.14 -1.42
CA ALA A 291 12.49 -14.58 -0.07
C ALA A 291 11.47 -13.45 0.04
N ASP A 292 11.28 -12.66 -1.03
CA ASP A 292 10.30 -11.58 -1.14
C ASP A 292 8.85 -12.10 -1.16
N ASP A 293 8.58 -13.23 -1.83
CA ASP A 293 7.28 -13.89 -1.83
C ASP A 293 6.82 -14.20 -0.42
N TYR A 294 7.71 -14.72 0.42
CA TYR A 294 7.38 -15.01 1.81
C TYR A 294 7.28 -13.71 2.61
N ALA A 295 8.28 -12.83 2.53
CA ALA A 295 8.34 -11.61 3.34
C ALA A 295 7.08 -10.76 3.17
N PHE A 296 6.64 -10.54 1.94
CA PHE A 296 5.52 -9.63 1.66
C PHE A 296 4.17 -10.30 1.94
N VAL A 297 4.05 -11.62 1.73
CA VAL A 297 2.84 -12.36 2.09
C VAL A 297 2.67 -12.40 3.60
N ILE A 298 3.74 -12.66 4.36
CA ILE A 298 3.72 -12.60 5.83
C ILE A 298 3.28 -11.20 6.29
N GLN A 299 3.83 -10.14 5.71
CA GLN A 299 3.43 -8.76 6.02
C GLN A 299 1.92 -8.56 5.78
N GLY A 300 1.43 -8.96 4.60
CA GLY A 300 0.02 -8.87 4.25
C GLY A 300 -0.90 -9.65 5.20
N LEU A 301 -0.51 -10.86 5.59
CA LEU A 301 -1.27 -11.69 6.52
C LEU A 301 -1.28 -11.12 7.95
N LEU A 302 -0.20 -10.50 8.41
CA LEU A 302 -0.17 -9.81 9.69
C LEU A 302 -1.10 -8.59 9.69
N ASP A 303 -1.09 -7.80 8.62
CA ASP A 303 -2.00 -6.66 8.47
C ASP A 303 -3.46 -7.11 8.35
N LEU A 304 -3.71 -8.21 7.64
CA LEU A 304 -5.04 -8.81 7.52
C LEU A 304 -5.55 -9.36 8.86
N TYR A 305 -4.67 -9.97 9.66
CA TYR A 305 -5.00 -10.37 11.03
C TYR A 305 -5.37 -9.14 11.88
N GLU A 306 -4.60 -8.05 11.85
CA GLU A 306 -4.95 -6.85 12.62
C GLU A 306 -6.22 -6.14 12.09
N ALA A 307 -6.61 -6.38 10.84
CA ALA A 307 -7.85 -5.86 10.26
C ALA A 307 -9.10 -6.71 10.61
N SER A 308 -8.98 -8.04 10.56
CA SER A 308 -10.09 -9.00 10.71
C SER A 308 -10.19 -9.61 12.12
N PHE A 309 -9.06 -9.70 12.82
CA PHE A 309 -8.82 -10.53 14.00
C PHE A 309 -9.14 -12.02 13.78
N GLU A 310 -9.16 -12.49 12.54
CA GLU A 310 -9.29 -13.91 12.21
C GLU A 310 -7.93 -14.61 12.41
N ILE A 311 -7.87 -15.53 13.38
CA ILE A 311 -6.61 -16.10 13.85
C ILE A 311 -5.89 -16.97 12.81
N GLU A 312 -6.63 -17.52 11.85
CA GLU A 312 -6.08 -18.37 10.79
C GLU A 312 -5.06 -17.62 9.93
N TRP A 313 -5.22 -16.31 9.74
CA TRP A 313 -4.24 -15.50 9.01
C TRP A 313 -2.93 -15.36 9.76
N LEU A 314 -2.99 -15.21 11.09
CA LEU A 314 -1.79 -15.19 11.94
C LEU A 314 -1.10 -16.55 11.99
N LYS A 315 -1.86 -17.65 12.10
CA LYS A 315 -1.30 -19.01 12.04
C LYS A 315 -0.59 -19.25 10.70
N PHE A 316 -1.21 -18.82 9.59
CA PHE A 316 -0.59 -18.94 8.28
C PHE A 316 0.67 -18.08 8.13
N ALA A 317 0.67 -16.85 8.67
CA ALA A 317 1.87 -16.02 8.71
C ALA A 317 3.03 -16.67 9.47
N LEU A 318 2.73 -17.35 10.59
CA LEU A 318 3.73 -18.07 11.39
C LEU A 318 4.29 -19.29 10.66
N ASP A 319 3.44 -20.09 10.01
CA ASP A 319 3.88 -21.22 9.17
C ASP A 319 4.82 -20.73 8.06
N LEU A 320 4.46 -19.66 7.36
CA LEU A 320 5.29 -19.08 6.31
C LEU A 320 6.57 -18.47 6.85
N GLN A 321 6.57 -17.84 8.04
CA GLN A 321 7.80 -17.31 8.66
C GLN A 321 8.77 -18.43 9.00
N GLU A 322 8.28 -19.55 9.56
CA GLU A 322 9.11 -20.72 9.85
C GLU A 322 9.74 -21.29 8.57
N THR A 323 8.95 -21.43 7.50
CA THR A 323 9.47 -21.87 6.20
C THR A 323 10.44 -20.86 5.59
N GLN A 324 10.16 -19.56 5.67
CA GLN A 324 11.06 -18.52 5.19
C GLN A 324 12.42 -18.58 5.89
N ASP A 325 12.40 -18.73 7.22
CA ASP A 325 13.61 -18.85 8.02
C ASP A 325 14.41 -20.09 7.62
N GLY A 326 13.74 -21.23 7.45
CA GLY A 326 14.39 -22.48 7.04
C GLY A 326 15.00 -22.45 5.63
N LEU A 327 14.42 -21.69 4.70
CA LEU A 327 14.87 -21.64 3.30
C LEU A 327 15.92 -20.54 3.04
N PHE A 328 15.76 -19.38 3.68
CA PHE A 328 16.44 -18.16 3.24
C PHE A 328 17.30 -17.49 4.31
N TYR A 329 17.10 -17.76 5.60
CA TYR A 329 17.86 -17.11 6.66
C TYR A 329 19.33 -17.55 6.65
N ASP A 330 20.25 -16.59 6.72
CA ASP A 330 21.67 -16.84 6.92
C ASP A 330 21.97 -16.87 8.41
N ALA A 331 22.05 -18.07 8.99
CA ALA A 331 22.35 -18.26 10.40
C ALA A 331 23.80 -17.84 10.79
N GLU A 332 24.71 -17.69 9.83
CA GLU A 332 26.10 -17.31 10.09
C GLU A 332 26.26 -15.78 10.12
N ASN A 333 25.62 -15.08 9.18
CA ASN A 333 25.83 -13.63 9.01
C ASN A 333 24.56 -12.77 9.18
N GLY A 334 23.42 -13.38 9.49
CA GLY A 334 22.12 -12.71 9.62
C GLY A 334 21.51 -12.30 8.27
N GLY A 335 20.21 -11.99 8.27
CA GLY A 335 19.47 -11.58 7.07
C GLY A 335 19.12 -12.74 6.12
N TYR A 336 18.46 -12.40 5.01
CA TYR A 336 17.82 -13.38 4.13
C TYR A 336 18.41 -13.33 2.72
N PHE A 337 18.83 -14.49 2.21
CA PHE A 337 19.21 -14.66 0.81
C PHE A 337 17.97 -14.58 -0.10
N SER A 338 18.08 -13.95 -1.27
CA SER A 338 16.94 -13.82 -2.20
C SER A 338 16.43 -15.19 -2.69
N GLY A 339 17.31 -16.18 -2.84
CA GLY A 339 16.97 -17.54 -3.29
C GLY A 339 17.30 -18.63 -2.26
N SER A 340 16.64 -19.79 -2.37
CA SER A 340 16.78 -20.92 -1.43
C SER A 340 18.13 -21.63 -1.53
N GLY A 341 18.86 -21.45 -2.64
CA GLY A 341 20.10 -22.17 -2.92
C GLY A 341 19.91 -23.57 -3.49
N LEU A 342 18.67 -24.00 -3.73
CA LEU A 342 18.35 -25.28 -4.35
C LEU A 342 18.48 -25.26 -5.89
N ASP A 343 18.48 -24.07 -6.50
CA ASP A 343 18.65 -23.92 -7.94
C ASP A 343 20.15 -23.96 -8.30
N PRO A 344 20.62 -25.02 -8.99
CA PRO A 344 22.04 -25.17 -9.34
C PRO A 344 22.51 -24.17 -10.41
N SER A 345 21.61 -23.45 -11.08
CA SER A 345 21.96 -22.39 -12.03
C SER A 345 22.38 -21.09 -11.35
N ILE A 346 22.03 -20.90 -10.08
CA ILE A 346 22.39 -19.73 -9.28
C ILE A 346 23.74 -19.97 -8.60
N LEU A 347 24.80 -19.42 -9.18
CA LEU A 347 26.18 -19.60 -8.70
C LEU A 347 26.45 -18.93 -7.34
N LEU A 348 25.77 -17.82 -7.07
CA LEU A 348 25.94 -17.04 -5.84
C LEU A 348 24.58 -16.62 -5.30
N ARG A 349 24.33 -16.96 -4.03
CA ARG A 349 23.18 -16.44 -3.29
C ARG A 349 23.52 -15.05 -2.77
N MET A 350 22.75 -14.05 -3.18
CA MET A 350 22.90 -12.68 -2.72
C MET A 350 21.81 -12.34 -1.72
N LYS A 351 22.10 -11.36 -0.86
CA LYS A 351 21.10 -10.67 -0.06
C LYS A 351 20.92 -9.29 -0.68
N GLU A 352 19.69 -8.89 -0.94
CA GLU A 352 19.40 -7.55 -1.43
C GLU A 352 19.73 -6.51 -0.37
N ASP A 353 20.60 -5.56 -0.71
CA ASP A 353 21.06 -4.46 0.14
C ASP A 353 20.51 -3.11 -0.34
N ASN A 354 19.45 -3.13 -1.15
CA ASN A 354 18.79 -1.95 -1.68
C ASN A 354 17.26 -2.13 -1.74
N ASP A 355 16.55 -1.22 -1.08
CA ASP A 355 15.10 -1.04 -1.16
C ASP A 355 14.78 -0.20 -2.41
N GLY A 356 14.73 -0.86 -3.57
CA GLY A 356 14.55 -0.23 -4.89
C GLY A 356 13.10 0.13 -5.22
N ALA A 357 12.58 -0.42 -6.32
CA ALA A 357 11.15 -0.29 -6.65
C ALA A 357 10.28 -1.07 -5.64
N GLU A 358 10.80 -2.20 -5.18
CA GLU A 358 10.24 -3.05 -4.14
C GLU A 358 11.17 -3.02 -2.91
N PRO A 359 10.64 -3.19 -1.68
CA PRO A 359 11.49 -3.35 -0.50
C PRO A 359 12.33 -4.61 -0.58
N ALA A 360 13.54 -4.59 -0.04
CA ALA A 360 14.33 -5.80 0.08
C ALA A 360 13.63 -6.79 1.03
N ALA A 361 13.67 -8.08 0.71
CA ALA A 361 13.05 -9.13 1.52
C ALA A 361 13.52 -9.07 2.99
N SER A 362 14.82 -8.84 3.22
CA SER A 362 15.39 -8.71 4.57
C SER A 362 14.81 -7.52 5.35
N SER A 363 14.53 -6.39 4.69
CA SER A 363 13.94 -5.20 5.32
C SER A 363 12.52 -5.50 5.84
N VAL A 364 11.70 -6.19 5.04
CA VAL A 364 10.34 -6.56 5.44
C VAL A 364 10.35 -7.67 6.48
N SER A 365 11.19 -8.70 6.32
CA SER A 365 11.32 -9.79 7.29
C SER A 365 11.73 -9.30 8.67
N ALA A 366 12.69 -8.35 8.77
CA ALA A 366 13.08 -7.78 10.05
C ALA A 366 11.87 -7.14 10.78
N LEU A 367 11.03 -6.40 10.07
CA LEU A 367 9.82 -5.81 10.65
C LEU A 367 8.76 -6.87 11.00
N ASN A 368 8.56 -7.88 10.15
CA ASN A 368 7.63 -8.99 10.43
C ASN A 368 8.03 -9.74 11.69
N LEU A 369 9.31 -10.08 11.83
CA LEU A 369 9.85 -10.72 13.02
C LEU A 369 9.65 -9.87 14.28
N LEU A 370 9.87 -8.55 14.20
CA LEU A 370 9.63 -7.64 15.33
C LEU A 370 8.15 -7.61 15.73
N ARG A 371 7.22 -7.61 14.76
CA ARG A 371 5.78 -7.71 15.02
C ARG A 371 5.41 -9.06 15.63
N LEU A 372 5.91 -10.16 15.07
CA LEU A 372 5.69 -11.51 15.57
C LEU A 372 6.24 -11.70 16.99
N ALA A 373 7.38 -11.08 17.32
CA ALA A 373 7.93 -11.06 18.67
C ALA A 373 6.95 -10.41 19.67
N GLN A 374 6.28 -9.33 19.27
CA GLN A 374 5.25 -8.67 20.10
C GLN A 374 3.95 -9.48 20.18
N ILE A 375 3.53 -10.12 19.08
CA ILE A 375 2.28 -10.92 19.02
C ILE A 375 2.41 -12.24 19.80
N ARG A 376 3.60 -12.87 19.78
CA ARG A 376 3.82 -14.19 20.39
C ARG A 376 4.69 -14.17 21.64
N GLY A 377 5.24 -13.03 22.05
CA GLY A 377 6.15 -12.96 23.19
C GLY A 377 7.41 -13.80 23.00
N ASN A 378 7.84 -14.02 21.75
CA ASN A 378 8.99 -14.87 21.42
C ASN A 378 10.26 -14.03 21.21
N GLY A 379 11.23 -14.19 22.12
CA GLY A 379 12.53 -13.53 22.06
C GLY A 379 13.37 -13.93 20.85
N ASP A 380 13.21 -15.14 20.32
CA ASP A 380 13.98 -15.62 19.17
C ASP A 380 13.67 -14.81 17.91
N PHE A 381 12.42 -14.40 17.72
CA PHE A 381 12.05 -13.52 16.59
C PHE A 381 12.70 -12.15 16.74
N ARG A 382 12.72 -11.59 17.96
CA ARG A 382 13.38 -10.31 18.23
C ARG A 382 14.88 -10.39 17.94
N GLN A 383 15.54 -11.44 18.43
CA GLN A 383 16.96 -11.68 18.18
C GLN A 383 17.26 -11.82 16.68
N ARG A 384 16.48 -12.62 15.95
CA ARG A 384 16.64 -12.80 14.50
C ARG A 384 16.47 -11.50 13.72
N ALA A 385 15.55 -10.63 14.16
CA ALA A 385 15.39 -9.31 13.56
C ALA A 385 16.62 -8.44 13.80
N GLU A 386 17.17 -8.45 15.01
CA GLU A 386 18.38 -7.70 15.37
C GLU A 386 19.62 -8.20 14.61
N GLU A 387 19.80 -9.51 14.49
CA GLU A 387 20.84 -10.13 13.66
C GLU A 387 20.68 -9.75 12.18
N THR A 388 19.45 -9.74 11.67
CA THR A 388 19.15 -9.27 10.31
C THR A 388 19.55 -7.81 10.12
N MET A 389 19.16 -6.90 11.02
CA MET A 389 19.55 -5.49 10.91
C MET A 389 21.07 -5.29 11.04
N ALA A 390 21.73 -6.07 11.90
CA ALA A 390 23.18 -6.03 12.07
C ALA A 390 23.92 -6.42 10.78
N ALA A 391 23.42 -7.42 10.04
CA ALA A 391 23.98 -7.85 8.76
C ALA A 391 24.11 -6.71 7.73
N PHE A 392 23.19 -5.74 7.77
CA PHE A 392 23.18 -4.57 6.89
C PHE A 392 23.75 -3.30 7.54
N GLY A 393 24.31 -3.38 8.77
CA GLY A 393 24.82 -2.22 9.49
C GLY A 393 25.90 -1.44 8.73
N GLY A 394 26.72 -2.14 7.94
CA GLY A 394 27.70 -1.50 7.05
C GLY A 394 27.08 -0.65 5.95
N THR A 395 26.01 -1.14 5.31
CA THR A 395 25.25 -0.40 4.28
C THR A 395 24.49 0.77 4.92
N LEU A 396 23.80 0.53 6.04
CA LEU A 396 23.04 1.56 6.77
C LEU A 396 23.93 2.72 7.25
N THR A 397 25.19 2.45 7.61
CA THR A 397 26.15 3.49 8.04
C THR A 397 26.67 4.30 6.85
N ARG A 398 26.88 3.68 5.68
CA ARG A 398 27.46 4.34 4.50
C ARG A 398 26.41 5.04 3.63
N ILE A 399 25.29 4.37 3.37
CA ILE A 399 24.24 4.79 2.44
C ILE A 399 22.86 4.45 3.03
N PRO A 400 22.43 5.11 4.13
CA PRO A 400 21.14 4.81 4.76
C PRO A 400 19.94 4.96 3.82
N SER A 401 20.04 5.86 2.82
CA SER A 401 19.00 6.07 1.82
C SER A 401 18.78 4.88 0.88
N ALA A 402 19.71 3.92 0.82
CA ALA A 402 19.54 2.69 0.05
C ALA A 402 18.57 1.71 0.72
N MET A 403 18.35 1.80 2.04
CA MET A 403 17.48 0.86 2.76
C MET A 403 16.48 1.54 3.72
N PRO A 404 15.62 2.46 3.24
CA PRO A 404 14.59 3.10 4.06
C PRO A 404 13.67 2.12 4.81
N GLN A 405 13.29 0.98 4.23
CA GLN A 405 12.43 -0.01 4.89
C GLN A 405 13.19 -0.75 5.99
N MET A 406 14.49 -1.00 5.84
CA MET A 406 15.31 -1.52 6.94
C MET A 406 15.42 -0.50 8.09
N LEU A 407 15.53 0.80 7.77
CA LEU A 407 15.50 1.86 8.78
C LEU A 407 14.16 1.91 9.53
N VAL A 408 13.05 1.56 8.89
CA VAL A 408 11.75 1.39 9.55
C VAL A 408 11.80 0.25 10.58
N ALA A 409 12.39 -0.89 10.24
CA ALA A 409 12.57 -1.99 11.19
C ALA A 409 13.48 -1.58 12.37
N LEU A 410 14.57 -0.86 12.08
CA LEU A 410 15.47 -0.33 13.10
C LEU A 410 14.77 0.65 14.05
N ASP A 411 13.97 1.57 13.51
CA ASP A 411 13.17 2.50 14.30
C ASP A 411 12.16 1.77 15.20
N PHE A 412 11.48 0.73 14.68
CA PHE A 412 10.59 -0.11 15.48
C PHE A 412 11.34 -0.80 16.62
N SER A 413 12.53 -1.36 16.32
CA SER A 413 13.36 -2.07 17.30
C SER A 413 13.89 -1.15 18.41
N ALA A 414 14.32 0.06 18.05
CA ALA A 414 14.83 1.06 18.99
C ALA A 414 13.72 1.76 19.79
N SER A 415 12.49 1.74 19.28
CA SER A 415 11.30 2.26 19.96
C SER A 415 10.79 1.29 21.03
N LYS A 416 9.81 1.75 21.81
CA LYS A 416 9.08 0.92 22.78
C LYS A 416 7.73 0.53 22.15
N PRO A 417 7.57 -0.69 21.62
CA PRO A 417 6.35 -1.07 20.94
C PRO A 417 5.15 -1.05 21.88
N ARG A 418 4.03 -0.53 21.37
CA ARG A 418 2.75 -0.51 22.07
C ARG A 418 1.92 -1.72 21.67
N GLN A 419 1.63 -2.59 22.63
CA GLN A 419 0.65 -3.65 22.46
C GLN A 419 -0.72 -3.10 22.87
N ILE A 420 -1.66 -3.04 21.94
CA ILE A 420 -3.02 -2.55 22.17
C ILE A 420 -3.96 -3.74 22.14
N VAL A 421 -4.48 -4.14 23.30
CA VAL A 421 -5.37 -5.28 23.44
C VAL A 421 -6.78 -4.79 23.65
N ILE A 422 -7.70 -5.14 22.75
CA ILE A 422 -9.12 -4.88 22.96
C ILE A 422 -9.76 -6.14 23.53
N ALA A 423 -10.26 -6.08 24.75
CA ALA A 423 -10.97 -7.18 25.39
C ALA A 423 -12.48 -6.99 25.25
N GLY A 424 -13.15 -7.89 24.52
CA GLY A 424 -14.59 -7.86 24.32
C GLY A 424 -15.02 -8.56 23.02
N PRO A 425 -16.32 -8.88 22.87
CA PRO A 425 -16.81 -9.61 21.70
C PRO A 425 -16.53 -8.83 20.42
N ARG A 426 -15.94 -9.48 19.41
CA ARG A 426 -15.53 -8.89 18.13
C ARG A 426 -16.64 -8.06 17.48
N ASP A 427 -17.85 -8.65 17.43
CA ASP A 427 -18.99 -8.07 16.72
C ASP A 427 -19.81 -7.09 17.57
N SER A 428 -19.36 -6.76 18.77
CA SER A 428 -20.02 -5.73 19.58
C SER A 428 -19.73 -4.34 19.05
N ALA A 429 -20.73 -3.44 19.13
CA ALA A 429 -20.56 -2.05 18.71
C ALA A 429 -19.48 -1.31 19.53
N ALA A 430 -19.32 -1.68 20.81
CA ALA A 430 -18.30 -1.12 21.69
C ALA A 430 -16.87 -1.52 21.27
N THR A 431 -16.64 -2.82 21.00
CA THR A 431 -15.35 -3.30 20.48
C THR A 431 -15.00 -2.64 19.15
N ARG A 432 -15.95 -2.57 18.21
CA ARG A 432 -15.75 -1.88 16.92
C ARG A 432 -15.43 -0.39 17.09
N ALA A 433 -16.03 0.29 18.08
CA ALA A 433 -15.73 1.68 18.35
C ALA A 433 -14.29 1.88 18.86
N LEU A 434 -13.82 1.02 19.77
CA LEU A 434 -12.44 1.05 20.25
C LEU A 434 -11.45 0.72 19.13
N LEU A 435 -11.72 -0.30 18.31
CA LEU A 435 -10.88 -0.65 17.16
C LEU A 435 -10.80 0.47 16.13
N ARG A 436 -11.92 1.14 15.82
CA ARG A 436 -11.91 2.31 14.94
C ARG A 436 -11.04 3.42 15.49
N GLU A 437 -11.06 3.66 16.80
CA GLU A 437 -10.17 4.63 17.42
C GLU A 437 -8.70 4.21 17.25
N VAL A 438 -8.36 2.95 17.55
CA VAL A 438 -7.00 2.42 17.33
C VAL A 438 -6.55 2.65 15.89
N HIS A 439 -7.40 2.34 14.92
CA HIS A 439 -7.09 2.48 13.50
C HIS A 439 -7.15 3.92 12.99
N ALA A 440 -7.78 4.85 13.72
CA ALA A 440 -7.75 6.25 13.37
C ALA A 440 -6.34 6.81 13.56
N HIS A 441 -5.61 6.43 14.61
CA HIS A 441 -4.31 7.01 14.95
C HIS A 441 -3.14 6.39 14.18
N PHE A 442 -2.25 7.26 13.66
CA PHE A 442 -0.97 6.85 13.12
C PHE A 442 -0.01 6.50 14.26
N ALA A 443 0.02 5.22 14.63
CA ALA A 443 0.90 4.67 15.65
C ALA A 443 1.77 3.58 15.01
N PRO A 444 2.92 3.95 14.40
CA PRO A 444 3.69 3.04 13.55
C PRO A 444 4.42 1.91 14.30
N VAL A 445 4.53 2.03 15.63
CA VAL A 445 5.15 1.04 16.52
C VAL A 445 4.08 0.41 17.42
N LYS A 446 2.96 -0.01 16.83
CA LYS A 446 1.88 -0.73 17.53
C LYS A 446 1.71 -2.14 17.00
N VAL A 447 1.13 -2.99 17.84
CA VAL A 447 0.50 -4.25 17.46
C VAL A 447 -0.87 -4.30 18.14
N SER A 448 -1.90 -4.61 17.36
CA SER A 448 -3.27 -4.71 17.87
C SER A 448 -3.66 -6.17 18.06
N LEU A 449 -4.22 -6.50 19.23
CA LEU A 449 -4.70 -7.85 19.55
C LEU A 449 -6.16 -7.77 20.03
N LEU A 450 -6.92 -8.85 19.81
CA LEU A 450 -8.28 -8.98 20.29
C LEU A 450 -8.38 -10.13 21.28
N ALA A 451 -8.86 -9.82 22.49
CA ALA A 451 -9.19 -10.77 23.55
C ALA A 451 -10.72 -10.90 23.65
N ASP A 452 -11.31 -11.63 22.71
CA ASP A 452 -12.75 -11.89 22.59
C ASP A 452 -13.23 -13.14 23.35
N GLY A 453 -12.30 -13.91 23.93
CA GLY A 453 -12.58 -15.19 24.59
C GLY A 453 -12.86 -16.36 23.64
N ALA A 454 -12.66 -16.19 22.32
CA ALA A 454 -12.79 -17.24 21.32
C ALA A 454 -11.46 -17.97 21.07
N GLU A 455 -11.40 -18.80 20.01
CA GLU A 455 -10.20 -19.57 19.65
C GLU A 455 -8.96 -18.68 19.48
N GLY A 456 -9.12 -17.50 18.86
CA GLY A 456 -8.03 -16.54 18.68
C GLY A 456 -7.40 -16.09 19.99
N SER A 457 -8.24 -15.79 21.00
CA SER A 457 -7.78 -15.44 22.34
C SER A 457 -6.98 -16.57 22.98
N ALA A 458 -7.49 -17.81 22.90
CA ALA A 458 -6.81 -18.98 23.47
C ALA A 458 -5.44 -19.24 22.81
N PHE A 459 -5.34 -19.07 21.48
CA PHE A 459 -4.07 -19.22 20.75
C PHE A 459 -3.01 -18.18 21.18
N LEU A 460 -3.43 -16.93 21.42
CA LEU A 460 -2.52 -15.88 21.88
C LEU A 460 -2.11 -16.09 23.34
N GLU A 461 -3.05 -16.47 24.21
CA GLU A 461 -2.84 -16.76 25.63
C GLU A 461 -1.90 -17.95 25.90
N GLU A 462 -1.65 -18.80 24.90
CA GLU A 462 -0.67 -19.88 24.99
C GLU A 462 0.75 -19.34 25.21
N LYS A 463 1.08 -18.20 24.59
CA LYS A 463 2.42 -17.60 24.65
C LYS A 463 2.46 -16.24 25.35
N LEU A 464 1.33 -15.54 25.45
CA LEU A 464 1.20 -14.28 26.15
C LEU A 464 0.36 -14.45 27.42
N GLU A 465 1.01 -14.85 28.52
CA GLU A 465 0.31 -15.09 29.80
C GLU A 465 -0.46 -13.86 30.30
N ALA A 466 0.06 -12.64 30.04
CA ALA A 466 -0.57 -11.39 30.43
C ALA A 466 -1.99 -11.21 29.84
N LEU A 467 -2.27 -11.79 28.65
CA LEU A 467 -3.59 -11.68 28.02
C LEU A 467 -4.69 -12.39 28.81
N ARG A 468 -4.35 -13.44 29.58
CA ARG A 468 -5.35 -14.19 30.39
C ARG A 468 -6.05 -13.30 31.43
N GLY A 469 -5.37 -12.24 31.87
CA GLY A 469 -5.91 -11.25 32.81
C GLY A 469 -6.68 -10.11 32.13
N MET A 470 -6.53 -9.92 30.83
CA MET A 470 -7.11 -8.81 30.08
C MET A 470 -8.54 -9.13 29.63
N LYS A 471 -9.49 -8.89 30.54
CA LYS A 471 -10.91 -9.23 30.33
C LYS A 471 -11.79 -7.99 30.20
N PRO A 472 -13.01 -8.13 29.63
CA PRO A 472 -14.04 -7.09 29.73
C PRO A 472 -14.27 -6.68 31.19
N MET A 473 -14.44 -5.38 31.45
CA MET A 473 -14.69 -4.86 32.80
C MET A 473 -16.11 -4.35 32.92
N ASN A 474 -16.82 -4.75 33.99
CA ASN A 474 -18.21 -4.37 34.24
C ASN A 474 -19.14 -4.62 33.02
N GLY A 475 -18.91 -5.71 32.29
CA GLY A 475 -19.67 -6.07 31.09
C GLY A 475 -19.41 -5.21 29.86
N LYS A 476 -18.40 -4.32 29.88
CA LYS A 476 -18.01 -3.46 28.75
C LYS A 476 -16.73 -3.94 28.10
N SER A 477 -16.65 -3.77 26.78
CA SER A 477 -15.38 -3.89 26.07
C SER A 477 -14.40 -2.83 26.58
N VAL A 478 -13.14 -3.21 26.72
CA VAL A 478 -12.08 -2.32 27.23
C VAL A 478 -10.82 -2.43 26.37
N ALA A 479 -10.05 -1.36 26.32
CA ALA A 479 -8.74 -1.31 25.70
C ALA A 479 -7.65 -1.28 26.77
N TYR A 480 -6.67 -2.16 26.64
CA TYR A 480 -5.42 -2.16 27.40
C TYR A 480 -4.31 -1.66 26.47
N VAL A 481 -3.66 -0.55 26.86
CA VAL A 481 -2.51 0.00 26.14
C VAL A 481 -1.27 -0.33 26.96
N CYS A 482 -0.44 -1.22 26.44
CA CYS A 482 0.72 -1.75 27.13
C CYS A 482 2.00 -1.36 26.41
N GLU A 483 3.01 -0.97 27.17
CA GLU A 483 4.34 -0.58 26.69
C GLU A 483 5.38 -1.22 27.62
N ASN A 484 6.38 -1.92 27.07
CA ASN A 484 7.41 -2.62 27.84
C ASN A 484 6.84 -3.51 28.96
N PHE A 485 5.83 -4.33 28.64
CA PHE A 485 5.18 -5.26 29.59
C PHE A 485 4.44 -4.57 30.76
N ALA A 486 4.24 -3.25 30.72
CA ALA A 486 3.44 -2.50 31.67
C ALA A 486 2.23 -1.87 30.96
N CYS A 487 1.03 -2.09 31.49
CA CYS A 487 -0.20 -1.53 30.94
C CYS A 487 -0.66 -0.30 31.71
N GLN A 488 -1.20 0.67 30.99
CA GLN A 488 -1.95 1.77 31.60
C GLN A 488 -3.30 1.28 32.12
N ALA A 489 -4.02 2.15 32.86
CA ALA A 489 -5.37 1.84 33.31
C ALA A 489 -6.28 1.57 32.09
N PRO A 490 -7.07 0.47 32.08
CA PRO A 490 -7.92 0.14 30.96
C PRO A 490 -9.03 1.17 30.76
N VAL A 491 -9.33 1.46 29.50
CA VAL A 491 -10.34 2.44 29.10
C VAL A 491 -11.49 1.76 28.33
N SER A 492 -12.72 2.24 28.51
CA SER A 492 -13.93 1.63 27.91
C SER A 492 -14.60 2.50 26.85
N ASP A 493 -14.03 3.67 26.55
CA ASP A 493 -14.57 4.63 25.59
C ASP A 493 -13.47 5.13 24.64
N ALA A 494 -13.89 5.46 23.41
CA ALA A 494 -12.98 5.87 22.34
C ALA A 494 -12.26 7.19 22.64
N ALA A 495 -12.89 8.15 23.31
CA ALA A 495 -12.26 9.44 23.59
C ALA A 495 -11.09 9.29 24.58
N SER A 496 -11.27 8.46 25.62
CA SER A 496 -10.20 8.11 26.56
C SER A 496 -9.08 7.34 25.86
N LEU A 497 -9.42 6.37 24.99
CA LEU A 497 -8.41 5.63 24.21
C LEU A 497 -7.63 6.55 23.28
N GLY A 498 -8.28 7.48 22.58
CA GLY A 498 -7.62 8.43 21.69
C GLY A 498 -6.55 9.26 22.41
N LYS A 499 -6.81 9.68 23.66
CA LYS A 499 -5.82 10.39 24.49
C LYS A 499 -4.61 9.53 24.88
N LEU A 500 -4.78 8.20 25.00
CA LEU A 500 -3.66 7.28 25.27
C LEU A 500 -2.82 7.00 24.03
N LEU A 501 -3.40 7.18 22.84
CA LEU A 501 -2.75 6.89 21.56
C LEU A 501 -2.07 8.10 20.94
N SER A 502 -2.53 9.31 21.27
CA SER A 502 -2.06 10.61 20.77
C SER A 502 -0.64 10.96 21.18
#